data_AF-A0A4V2AJ06-F1
#
_entry.id   AF-A0A4V2AJ06-F1
#
_cell.length_a   1.000
_cell.length_b   1.000
_cell.length_c   1.000
_cell.angle_alpha   90.00
_cell.angle_beta   90.00
_cell.angle_gamma   90.00
#
_symmetry.space_group_name_H-M   'P 1'
#
loop_
_entity.id
_entity.type
_entity.pdbx_description
1 polymer ?
#
loop_
_entity_poly.entity_id
_entity_poly.type
_entity_poly.pdbx_seq_one_letter_code
_entity_poly.pdbx_strand_id
1 'polypeptide(L)'
;MSTRRLSSITAAALAALLAACGAGRAPARVPELPAASTELETADEDAEQPASVASKDAAAEEHEDGTEHDAALDDAGEAGEPTPDELPTVRPHPLDGWTEEQIARAVATDLPSLGPMSLGSPNAGALLNGVQASVTPYYEPISPSGSWSTQETLDYLKAALARVHEAFPGTAPLALGDISGKRGGHSPPHVSHQSGRDVDIAYFYTGGAGWYARGTAKNLDLPRNWAFVRALITETDVDLILIDHSIQALLEDYARAQGEDAAWLAGVFRGVPGKLRPLIRHAPGHATHIHVRFFNPIAQETARRCHAHLLAAKLTSAPQSYITHKVKKNETLGMISRKYGVPVPKLRAANGLKKSLIREKSVLRIPVASRGPAPVGPRLRVPARRAAPAPSAAASGTSAAQPPPTR
;
A
#
# COMPACT_ATOMS: atom_id res chain seq x y z
N MET A 1 57.70 -41.89 -30.81
CA MET A 1 56.33 -42.20 -30.36
C MET A 1 56.04 -41.33 -29.13
N SER A 2 54.84 -40.81 -28.86
CA SER A 2 53.56 -40.95 -29.58
C SER A 2 52.70 -39.67 -29.60
N THR A 3 51.90 -39.53 -30.66
CA THR A 3 50.55 -38.89 -30.80
C THR A 3 49.96 -37.92 -29.74
N ARG A 4 49.19 -36.86 -30.07
CA ARG A 4 48.84 -36.16 -31.35
C ARG A 4 47.87 -34.97 -31.04
N ARG A 5 48.06 -33.79 -31.69
CA ARG A 5 47.01 -32.88 -32.31
C ARG A 5 45.90 -32.26 -31.40
N LEU A 6 45.14 -31.20 -31.75
CA LEU A 6 45.01 -30.17 -32.83
C LEU A 6 44.71 -28.80 -32.10
N SER A 7 45.16 -27.60 -32.52
CA SER A 7 44.59 -26.65 -33.54
C SER A 7 43.17 -26.12 -33.20
N SER A 8 42.68 -24.91 -33.53
CA SER A 8 43.11 -23.69 -34.28
C SER A 8 41.99 -22.61 -34.15
N ILE A 9 42.01 -21.29 -34.51
CA ILE A 9 42.92 -20.36 -35.24
C ILE A 9 42.63 -18.87 -34.80
N THR A 10 43.29 -17.84 -35.35
CA THR A 10 43.17 -16.40 -34.95
C THR A 10 42.80 -15.38 -36.06
N ALA A 11 41.95 -14.38 -35.73
CA ALA A 11 41.99 -12.91 -36.03
C ALA A 11 42.16 -12.28 -37.46
N ALA A 12 41.74 -10.99 -37.54
CA ALA A 12 42.10 -9.90 -38.50
C ALA A 12 41.52 -9.90 -39.95
N ALA A 13 41.42 -8.77 -40.72
CA ALA A 13 41.29 -7.30 -40.47
C ALA A 13 41.08 -6.50 -41.81
N LEU A 14 40.66 -5.21 -41.79
CA LEU A 14 40.83 -4.06 -42.76
C LEU A 14 39.84 -2.90 -42.33
N ALA A 15 40.08 -1.57 -42.28
CA ALA A 15 40.68 -0.51 -43.17
C ALA A 15 39.68 0.10 -44.19
N ALA A 16 39.61 1.41 -44.55
CA ALA A 16 40.19 2.69 -44.06
C ALA A 16 39.39 3.94 -44.60
N LEU A 17 39.86 5.19 -44.37
CA LEU A 17 39.15 6.48 -44.57
C LEU A 17 39.15 7.06 -46.02
N LEU A 18 38.13 7.88 -46.37
CA LEU A 18 38.26 9.34 -46.74
C LEU A 18 36.89 10.00 -47.08
N ALA A 19 36.84 11.33 -47.32
CA ALA A 19 35.61 12.14 -47.44
C ALA A 19 35.64 13.24 -48.53
N ALA A 20 34.46 13.63 -49.05
CA ALA A 20 34.22 14.81 -49.92
C ALA A 20 32.72 15.24 -49.89
N CYS A 21 32.37 16.38 -50.52
CA CYS A 21 31.11 17.10 -50.29
C CYS A 21 30.05 17.04 -51.42
N GLY A 22 28.77 17.07 -51.03
CA GLY A 22 27.78 18.05 -51.55
C GLY A 22 26.94 17.72 -52.79
N ALA A 23 25.62 17.54 -52.60
CA ALA A 23 24.51 17.99 -53.47
C ALA A 23 23.16 17.61 -52.83
N GLY A 24 22.13 18.46 -52.93
CA GLY A 24 20.80 18.18 -52.35
C GLY A 24 19.75 17.74 -53.37
N ARG A 25 18.71 17.01 -52.91
CA ARG A 25 17.44 16.83 -53.65
C ARG A 25 16.26 16.66 -52.69
N ALA A 26 15.05 16.93 -53.19
CA ALA A 26 13.83 17.18 -52.42
C ALA A 26 13.28 15.95 -51.65
N PRO A 27 12.50 16.16 -50.57
CA PRO A 27 11.81 15.08 -49.85
C PRO A 27 10.75 14.39 -50.71
N ALA A 28 10.53 13.10 -50.43
CA ALA A 28 9.54 12.28 -51.12
C ALA A 28 8.10 12.59 -50.65
N ARG A 29 7.13 12.32 -51.53
CA ARG A 29 5.71 12.67 -51.38
C ARG A 29 4.99 11.67 -50.48
N VAL A 30 4.24 12.17 -49.49
CA VAL A 30 3.34 11.35 -48.65
C VAL A 30 2.12 10.92 -49.49
N PRO A 31 1.67 9.65 -49.44
CA PRO A 31 0.42 9.23 -50.05
C PRO A 31 -0.78 9.71 -49.22
N GLU A 32 -1.79 10.22 -49.91
CA GLU A 32 -2.98 10.85 -49.36
C GLU A 32 -4.07 9.79 -49.13
N LEU A 33 -4.61 9.70 -47.90
CA LEU A 33 -5.73 8.80 -47.57
C LEU A 33 -7.06 9.52 -47.79
N PRO A 34 -8.05 8.90 -48.47
CA PRO A 34 -9.33 9.55 -48.74
C PRO A 34 -10.19 9.64 -47.47
N ALA A 35 -10.91 10.75 -47.33
CA ALA A 35 -11.93 10.89 -46.29
C ALA A 35 -13.19 10.08 -46.64
N ALA A 36 -13.80 9.46 -45.63
CA ALA A 36 -15.14 8.87 -45.69
C ALA A 36 -16.02 9.48 -44.60
N SER A 37 -17.32 9.58 -44.87
CA SER A 37 -18.27 10.39 -44.09
C SER A 37 -18.82 9.69 -42.85
N THR A 38 -19.34 10.51 -41.92
CA THR A 38 -20.16 10.07 -40.80
C THR A 38 -21.52 9.54 -41.28
N GLU A 39 -21.88 8.32 -40.88
CA GLU A 39 -23.27 7.91 -40.70
C GLU A 39 -23.42 7.28 -39.32
N LEU A 40 -24.67 7.27 -38.82
CA LEU A 40 -25.00 6.99 -37.43
C LEU A 40 -26.11 5.93 -37.46
N GLU A 41 -25.79 4.70 -37.05
CA GLU A 41 -26.79 3.63 -37.01
C GLU A 41 -26.60 2.74 -35.77
N THR A 42 -27.70 2.13 -35.34
CA THR A 42 -27.83 1.49 -34.01
C THR A 42 -28.21 0.02 -34.15
N ALA A 43 -27.38 -0.84 -33.60
CA ALA A 43 -27.64 -2.25 -33.29
C ALA A 43 -26.57 -2.72 -32.30
N ASP A 44 -26.70 -3.84 -31.59
CA ASP A 44 -27.83 -4.42 -30.84
C ASP A 44 -27.17 -5.49 -29.93
N GLU A 45 -27.93 -6.29 -29.17
CA GLU A 45 -27.34 -7.34 -28.33
C GLU A 45 -26.89 -8.58 -29.13
N ASP A 46 -25.64 -9.03 -28.94
CA ASP A 46 -25.37 -10.46 -28.70
C ASP A 46 -23.97 -10.67 -28.07
N ALA A 47 -23.84 -11.68 -27.19
CA ALA A 47 -22.64 -11.88 -26.36
C ALA A 47 -22.18 -13.35 -26.32
N GLU A 48 -21.25 -13.73 -27.19
CA GLU A 48 -20.71 -15.09 -27.26
C GLU A 48 -19.53 -15.30 -26.28
N GLN A 49 -19.64 -16.31 -25.42
CA GLN A 49 -18.63 -16.66 -24.41
C GLN A 49 -17.67 -17.74 -24.92
N PRO A 50 -16.34 -17.60 -24.77
CA PRO A 50 -15.42 -18.74 -24.82
C PRO A 50 -15.48 -19.54 -23.51
N ALA A 51 -15.51 -20.87 -23.61
CA ALA A 51 -15.88 -21.76 -22.52
C ALA A 51 -14.84 -21.90 -21.38
N SER A 52 -15.36 -22.13 -20.16
CA SER A 52 -14.57 -22.51 -18.98
C SER A 52 -14.04 -23.95 -19.07
N VAL A 53 -12.77 -24.16 -18.74
CA VAL A 53 -12.22 -25.51 -18.50
C VAL A 53 -12.44 -25.90 -17.04
N ALA A 54 -12.98 -27.10 -16.80
CA ALA A 54 -13.37 -27.53 -15.46
C ALA A 54 -12.23 -28.18 -14.66
N SER A 55 -12.16 -27.84 -13.37
CA SER A 55 -11.56 -28.68 -12.32
C SER A 55 -12.64 -29.00 -11.28
N LYS A 56 -12.65 -30.22 -10.75
CA LYS A 56 -13.79 -30.77 -10.00
C LYS A 56 -13.47 -31.09 -8.55
N ASP A 57 -14.52 -31.06 -7.74
CA ASP A 57 -14.72 -31.85 -6.52
C ASP A 57 -13.68 -31.65 -5.37
N ALA A 58 -13.85 -30.56 -4.61
CA ALA A 58 -13.55 -30.51 -3.18
C ALA A 58 -14.82 -30.06 -2.44
N ALA A 59 -15.13 -30.66 -1.29
CA ALA A 59 -16.43 -30.48 -0.63
C ALA A 59 -16.61 -29.08 -0.05
N ALA A 60 -17.77 -28.46 -0.31
CA ALA A 60 -18.18 -27.23 0.34
C ALA A 60 -18.88 -27.56 1.67
N GLU A 61 -18.27 -27.17 2.79
CA GLU A 61 -19.03 -26.87 4.00
C GLU A 61 -19.60 -25.44 3.91
N GLU A 62 -20.74 -25.21 4.53
CA GLU A 62 -21.55 -24.01 4.33
C GLU A 62 -20.93 -22.78 5.03
N HIS A 63 -20.27 -21.91 4.26
CA HIS A 63 -19.81 -20.62 4.75
C HIS A 63 -20.99 -19.65 4.96
N GLU A 64 -21.36 -19.42 6.22
CA GLU A 64 -22.29 -18.34 6.58
C GLU A 64 -21.75 -16.96 6.15
N ASP A 65 -22.67 -16.07 5.78
CA ASP A 65 -22.41 -14.72 5.24
C ASP A 65 -21.78 -13.79 6.29
N GLY A 66 -20.45 -13.78 6.33
CA GLY A 66 -19.63 -12.91 7.17
C GLY A 66 -19.52 -11.45 6.70
N THR A 67 -20.53 -10.85 6.05
CA THR A 67 -20.48 -9.45 5.55
C THR A 67 -20.63 -8.36 6.62
N GLU A 68 -19.92 -8.50 7.75
CA GLU A 68 -19.70 -7.38 8.67
C GLU A 68 -18.56 -6.47 8.15
N HIS A 69 -18.84 -5.17 8.04
CA HIS A 69 -17.88 -4.18 7.51
C HIS A 69 -16.58 -4.10 8.32
N ASP A 70 -15.50 -3.73 7.64
CA ASP A 70 -14.45 -2.89 8.22
C ASP A 70 -15.10 -1.70 8.95
N ALA A 71 -15.20 -1.79 10.27
CA ALA A 71 -15.68 -0.69 11.08
C ALA A 71 -14.72 0.48 10.86
N ALA A 72 -15.22 1.58 10.26
CA ALA A 72 -14.41 2.68 9.75
C ALA A 72 -13.41 3.20 10.80
N LEU A 73 -12.18 2.69 10.72
CA LEU A 73 -11.11 3.02 11.65
C LEU A 73 -10.80 4.51 11.52
N ASP A 74 -10.69 5.18 12.68
CA ASP A 74 -10.48 6.62 12.70
C ASP A 74 -9.11 6.95 12.10
N ASP A 75 -9.13 7.60 10.94
CA ASP A 75 -7.94 8.01 10.19
C ASP A 75 -7.36 9.33 10.74
N ALA A 76 -7.98 9.92 11.78
CA ALA A 76 -7.44 11.09 12.49
C ALA A 76 -6.02 10.83 13.01
N GLY A 77 -5.17 11.85 12.95
CA GLY A 77 -3.77 11.76 13.40
C GLY A 77 -3.62 11.46 14.89
N GLU A 78 -2.39 11.16 15.31
CA GLU A 78 -2.09 10.93 16.73
C GLU A 78 -2.30 12.22 17.54
N ALA A 79 -2.90 12.08 18.73
CA ALA A 79 -3.27 13.20 19.57
C ALA A 79 -2.29 13.34 20.74
N GLY A 80 -1.31 14.22 20.56
CA GLY A 80 -0.29 14.59 21.54
C GLY A 80 0.75 15.52 20.91
N GLU A 81 1.45 16.31 21.71
CA GLU A 81 2.65 17.01 21.23
C GLU A 81 3.82 16.02 21.21
N PRO A 82 4.50 15.82 20.06
CA PRO A 82 5.63 14.90 19.97
C PRO A 82 6.83 15.44 20.75
N THR A 83 7.56 14.57 21.45
CA THR A 83 8.84 14.93 22.06
C THR A 83 9.91 15.18 20.97
N PRO A 84 11.07 15.78 21.29
CA PRO A 84 12.12 16.06 20.31
C PRO A 84 12.55 14.86 19.44
N ASP A 85 12.62 13.66 20.03
CA ASP A 85 12.97 12.42 19.31
C ASP A 85 11.80 11.81 18.51
N GLU A 86 10.56 12.25 18.78
CA GLU A 86 9.35 11.89 18.05
C GLU A 86 9.00 12.91 16.94
N LEU A 87 9.78 13.99 16.80
CA LEU A 87 9.46 15.11 15.90
C LEU A 87 9.30 14.65 14.44
N PRO A 88 8.11 14.83 13.83
CA PRO A 88 7.86 14.38 12.47
C PRO A 88 8.83 15.04 11.46
N THR A 89 9.65 14.20 10.83
CA THR A 89 10.83 14.62 10.06
C THR A 89 10.48 15.05 8.64
N VAL A 90 11.22 16.02 8.10
CA VAL A 90 11.17 16.38 6.68
C VAL A 90 12.27 15.60 5.97
N ARG A 91 11.90 14.60 5.17
CA ARG A 91 12.84 13.76 4.41
C ARG A 91 13.11 14.34 3.01
N PRO A 92 14.32 14.16 2.43
CA PRO A 92 14.62 14.56 1.05
C PRO A 92 13.62 13.99 0.03
N HIS A 93 13.35 14.74 -1.03
CA HIS A 93 12.38 14.37 -2.06
C HIS A 93 12.94 14.57 -3.48
N PRO A 94 12.66 13.69 -4.47
CA PRO A 94 13.17 13.83 -5.84
C PRO A 94 12.85 15.15 -6.54
N LEU A 95 11.77 15.83 -6.13
CA LEU A 95 11.36 17.14 -6.67
C LEU A 95 11.88 18.33 -5.84
N ASP A 96 12.83 18.13 -4.93
CA ASP A 96 13.46 19.23 -4.19
C ASP A 96 14.30 20.12 -5.12
N GLY A 97 14.13 21.43 -5.00
CA GLY A 97 14.72 22.43 -5.91
C GLY A 97 13.96 22.66 -7.22
N TRP A 98 12.88 21.93 -7.51
CA TRP A 98 12.07 22.15 -8.70
C TRP A 98 11.16 23.38 -8.56
N THR A 99 10.97 24.13 -9.65
CA THR A 99 9.96 25.19 -9.75
C THR A 99 8.59 24.65 -10.18
N GLU A 100 7.54 25.44 -9.94
CA GLU A 100 6.18 25.11 -10.39
C GLU A 100 6.10 24.92 -11.92
N GLU A 101 6.88 25.66 -12.71
CA GLU A 101 6.95 25.54 -14.18
C GLU A 101 7.71 24.28 -14.65
N GLN A 102 8.52 23.66 -13.78
CA GLN A 102 9.13 22.35 -14.05
C GLN A 102 8.13 21.24 -13.71
N ILE A 103 7.42 21.35 -12.57
CA ILE A 103 6.40 20.39 -12.14
C ILE A 103 5.21 20.37 -13.13
N ALA A 104 4.69 21.55 -13.49
CA ALA A 104 3.61 21.69 -14.47
C ALA A 104 3.97 21.07 -15.83
N ARG A 105 5.21 21.28 -16.28
CA ARG A 105 5.73 20.74 -17.54
C ARG A 105 5.85 19.22 -17.49
N ALA A 106 6.42 18.66 -16.42
CA ALA A 106 6.49 17.21 -16.25
C ALA A 106 5.10 16.58 -16.20
N VAL A 107 4.14 17.17 -15.46
CA VAL A 107 2.73 16.72 -15.46
C VAL A 107 2.11 16.73 -16.86
N ALA A 108 2.48 17.69 -17.71
CA ALA A 108 1.95 17.84 -19.06
C ALA A 108 2.65 16.99 -20.14
N THR A 109 3.95 16.70 -20.01
CA THR A 109 4.76 16.07 -21.08
C THR A 109 5.46 14.77 -20.70
N ASP A 110 5.71 14.52 -19.42
CA ASP A 110 6.39 13.31 -18.92
C ASP A 110 5.87 12.95 -17.52
N LEU A 111 4.56 12.67 -17.46
CA LEU A 111 3.88 12.28 -16.24
C LEU A 111 4.53 11.06 -15.55
N PRO A 112 5.01 10.01 -16.27
CA PRO A 112 5.66 8.85 -15.65
C PRO A 112 6.96 9.18 -14.89
N SER A 113 7.76 10.16 -15.34
CA SER A 113 9.01 10.54 -14.67
C SER A 113 8.84 10.99 -13.21
N LEU A 114 7.64 11.48 -12.85
CA LEU A 114 7.30 11.91 -11.50
C LEU A 114 7.08 10.72 -10.53
N GLY A 115 7.02 9.50 -11.04
CA GLY A 115 6.81 8.28 -10.27
C GLY A 115 5.40 8.13 -9.70
N PRO A 116 5.16 7.08 -8.88
CA PRO A 116 3.85 6.79 -8.29
C PRO A 116 3.38 7.87 -7.32
N MET A 117 2.08 8.18 -7.37
CA MET A 117 1.47 9.25 -6.59
C MET A 117 0.26 8.73 -5.81
N SER A 118 0.32 8.86 -4.48
CA SER A 118 -0.76 8.51 -3.56
C SER A 118 -1.63 9.74 -3.30
N LEU A 119 -2.78 9.82 -3.97
CA LEU A 119 -3.68 10.97 -3.91
C LEU A 119 -4.77 10.73 -2.87
N GLY A 120 -5.00 11.70 -1.99
CA GLY A 120 -6.05 11.63 -0.96
C GLY A 120 -5.74 10.68 0.21
N SER A 121 -6.78 10.31 0.97
CA SER A 121 -6.64 9.36 2.09
C SER A 121 -6.77 7.91 1.61
N PRO A 122 -6.28 6.92 2.38
CA PRO A 122 -6.42 5.50 2.03
C PRO A 122 -7.86 5.03 1.80
N ASN A 123 -8.84 5.72 2.41
CA ASN A 123 -10.29 5.47 2.32
C ASN A 123 -11.09 6.51 1.50
N ALA A 124 -10.41 7.46 0.85
CA ALA A 124 -11.01 8.43 -0.07
C ALA A 124 -9.90 8.99 -0.97
N GLY A 125 -9.40 8.15 -1.88
CA GLY A 125 -8.15 8.42 -2.60
C GLY A 125 -8.11 7.85 -4.02
N ALA A 126 -6.97 8.07 -4.66
CA ALA A 126 -6.63 7.53 -5.97
C ALA A 126 -5.13 7.17 -6.03
N LEU A 127 -4.76 6.34 -7.00
CA LEU A 127 -3.37 6.02 -7.33
C LEU A 127 -3.11 6.48 -8.77
N LEU A 128 -2.09 7.31 -8.96
CA LEU A 128 -1.60 7.72 -10.28
C LEU A 128 -0.18 7.20 -10.47
N ASN A 129 0.19 6.85 -11.72
CA ASN A 129 1.46 6.18 -12.04
C ASN A 129 1.74 4.92 -11.18
N GLY A 130 0.71 4.16 -10.82
CA GLY A 130 0.85 2.96 -9.98
C GLY A 130 1.75 1.90 -10.63
N VAL A 131 2.54 1.21 -9.80
CA VAL A 131 3.33 0.03 -10.17
C VAL A 131 2.54 -1.22 -9.82
N GLN A 132 2.39 -2.14 -10.75
CA GLN A 132 1.76 -3.43 -10.49
C GLN A 132 2.75 -4.36 -9.80
N ALA A 133 2.36 -5.01 -8.70
CA ALA A 133 3.22 -6.00 -8.05
C ALA A 133 3.43 -7.21 -8.97
N SER A 134 4.69 -7.64 -9.14
CA SER A 134 5.08 -8.88 -9.81
C SER A 134 5.37 -9.99 -8.80
N VAL A 135 5.48 -11.23 -9.27
CA VAL A 135 6.02 -12.35 -8.46
C VAL A 135 7.45 -12.03 -8.00
N THR A 136 7.79 -12.43 -6.78
CA THR A 136 9.13 -12.30 -6.18
C THR A 136 9.48 -13.56 -5.37
N PRO A 137 10.74 -13.75 -4.94
CA PRO A 137 11.10 -14.82 -3.98
C PRO A 137 10.44 -14.69 -2.60
N TYR A 138 9.75 -13.57 -2.32
CA TYR A 138 9.14 -13.25 -1.02
C TYR A 138 7.61 -13.31 -1.05
N TYR A 139 7.00 -13.06 -2.20
CA TYR A 139 5.55 -13.07 -2.36
C TYR A 139 5.10 -13.31 -3.81
N GLU A 140 3.86 -13.79 -3.96
CA GLU A 140 3.17 -13.99 -5.24
C GLU A 140 1.80 -13.25 -5.22
N PRO A 141 1.56 -12.27 -6.12
CA PRO A 141 0.27 -11.57 -6.20
C PRO A 141 -0.83 -12.46 -6.79
N ILE A 142 -1.87 -12.75 -5.99
CA ILE A 142 -2.98 -13.61 -6.40
C ILE A 142 -4.03 -12.89 -7.26
N SER A 143 -4.07 -11.54 -7.17
CA SER A 143 -5.06 -10.66 -7.79
C SER A 143 -4.34 -9.58 -8.62
N PRO A 144 -3.93 -9.85 -9.87
CA PRO A 144 -3.20 -8.87 -10.69
C PRO A 144 -3.97 -7.57 -10.96
N SER A 145 -5.31 -7.60 -10.91
CA SER A 145 -6.17 -6.43 -11.03
C SER A 145 -6.15 -5.55 -9.77
N GLY A 146 -6.03 -6.15 -8.58
CA GLY A 146 -5.96 -5.47 -7.29
C GLY A 146 -4.54 -5.19 -6.77
N SER A 147 -3.49 -5.67 -7.44
CA SER A 147 -2.10 -5.57 -6.97
C SER A 147 -1.35 -4.28 -7.38
N TRP A 148 -2.05 -3.18 -7.68
CA TRP A 148 -1.42 -1.91 -8.07
C TRP A 148 -1.08 -1.07 -6.83
N SER A 149 0.12 -0.51 -6.82
CA SER A 149 0.75 0.08 -5.64
C SER A 149 1.58 1.33 -5.95
N THR A 150 2.09 1.97 -4.89
CA THR A 150 3.28 2.83 -5.04
C THR A 150 4.55 1.99 -4.94
N GLN A 151 5.67 2.49 -5.47
CA GLN A 151 6.95 1.77 -5.36
C GLN A 151 7.40 1.61 -3.90
N GLU A 152 7.20 2.63 -3.06
CA GLU A 152 7.54 2.60 -1.62
C GLU A 152 6.88 1.44 -0.89
N THR A 153 5.59 1.17 -1.16
CA THR A 153 4.85 0.02 -0.61
C THR A 153 5.56 -1.30 -0.89
N LEU A 154 5.94 -1.52 -2.15
CA LEU A 154 6.57 -2.77 -2.60
C LEU A 154 7.99 -2.91 -2.04
N ASP A 155 8.72 -1.81 -1.95
CA ASP A 155 10.07 -1.78 -1.37
C ASP A 155 10.05 -2.02 0.15
N TYR A 156 9.10 -1.43 0.89
CA TYR A 156 8.91 -1.69 2.32
C TYR A 156 8.47 -3.14 2.59
N LEU A 157 7.51 -3.65 1.82
CA LEU A 157 7.03 -5.03 1.94
C LEU A 157 8.17 -6.03 1.68
N LYS A 158 8.93 -5.81 0.59
CA LYS A 158 10.12 -6.58 0.26
C LYS A 158 11.19 -6.52 1.35
N ALA A 159 11.46 -5.35 1.94
CA ALA A 159 12.43 -5.20 3.02
C ALA A 159 12.03 -5.99 4.27
N ALA A 160 10.75 -5.90 4.68
CA ALA A 160 10.25 -6.63 5.85
C ALA A 160 10.24 -8.16 5.63
N LEU A 161 9.85 -8.64 4.44
CA LEU A 161 9.90 -10.07 4.12
C LEU A 161 11.32 -10.59 3.95
N ALA A 162 12.25 -9.79 3.43
CA ALA A 162 13.66 -10.17 3.34
C ALA A 162 14.25 -10.53 4.71
N ARG A 163 13.85 -9.85 5.80
CA ARG A 163 14.24 -10.21 7.17
C ARG A 163 13.71 -11.56 7.62
N VAL A 164 12.51 -11.95 7.20
CA VAL A 164 11.97 -13.29 7.49
C VAL A 164 12.79 -14.36 6.75
N HIS A 165 13.18 -14.12 5.50
CA HIS A 165 13.98 -15.07 4.72
C HIS A 165 15.45 -15.12 5.18
N GLU A 166 15.99 -14.03 5.75
CA GLU A 166 17.31 -13.96 6.39
C GLU A 166 17.32 -14.73 7.72
N ALA A 167 16.34 -14.49 8.60
CA ALA A 167 16.21 -15.18 9.89
C ALA A 167 15.79 -16.65 9.74
N PHE A 168 15.01 -16.98 8.70
CA PHE A 168 14.49 -18.31 8.43
C PHE A 168 14.74 -18.71 6.97
N PRO A 169 15.95 -19.22 6.63
CA PRO A 169 16.26 -19.75 5.31
C PRO A 169 15.26 -20.83 4.85
N GLY A 170 14.98 -20.87 3.55
CA GLY A 170 14.00 -21.81 2.98
C GLY A 170 12.53 -21.45 3.21
N THR A 171 12.24 -20.24 3.72
CA THR A 171 10.87 -19.72 3.79
C THR A 171 10.26 -19.58 2.38
N ALA A 172 9.02 -20.05 2.22
CA ALA A 172 8.26 -19.96 0.98
C ALA A 172 7.67 -18.54 0.80
N PRO A 173 7.46 -18.07 -0.45
CA PRO A 173 6.81 -16.79 -0.71
C PRO A 173 5.37 -16.79 -0.18
N LEU A 174 4.92 -15.65 0.36
CA LEU A 174 3.54 -15.47 0.79
C LEU A 174 2.61 -15.14 -0.39
N ALA A 175 1.36 -15.60 -0.31
CA ALA A 175 0.31 -15.07 -1.15
C ALA A 175 0.03 -13.60 -0.76
N LEU A 176 0.10 -12.72 -1.76
CA LEU A 176 -0.18 -11.29 -1.68
C LEU A 176 -1.56 -11.01 -2.28
N GLY A 177 -2.45 -10.44 -1.47
CA GLY A 177 -3.82 -10.09 -1.83
C GLY A 177 -3.94 -8.74 -2.53
N ASP A 178 -4.98 -7.99 -2.19
CA ASP A 178 -5.24 -6.68 -2.79
C ASP A 178 -4.38 -5.57 -2.18
N ILE A 179 -4.19 -4.50 -2.97
CA ILE A 179 -3.39 -3.31 -2.64
C ILE A 179 -4.17 -2.06 -3.07
N SER A 180 -4.48 -1.97 -4.36
CA SER A 180 -5.46 -1.07 -4.96
C SER A 180 -5.65 -1.41 -6.45
N GLY A 181 -6.79 -1.00 -7.04
CA GLY A 181 -6.96 -1.04 -8.49
C GLY A 181 -5.97 -0.10 -9.21
N LYS A 182 -5.78 -0.28 -10.53
CA LYS A 182 -4.80 0.48 -11.36
C LYS A 182 -4.87 2.02 -11.27
N ARG A 183 -6.00 2.59 -10.85
CA ARG A 183 -6.20 4.03 -10.61
C ARG A 183 -6.54 4.38 -9.16
N GLY A 184 -6.40 3.43 -8.24
CA GLY A 184 -6.94 3.50 -6.89
C GLY A 184 -8.47 3.61 -6.89
N GLY A 185 -9.01 4.31 -5.89
CA GLY A 185 -10.45 4.47 -5.70
C GLY A 185 -11.11 3.34 -4.92
N HIS A 186 -12.31 3.60 -4.40
CA HIS A 186 -13.07 2.64 -3.59
C HIS A 186 -13.39 1.38 -4.38
N SER A 187 -12.95 0.24 -3.84
CA SER A 187 -13.06 -1.08 -4.47
C SER A 187 -13.75 -2.05 -3.50
N PRO A 188 -15.09 -2.20 -3.55
CA PRO A 188 -15.83 -3.08 -2.64
C PRO A 188 -15.29 -4.52 -2.65
N PRO A 189 -15.21 -5.20 -1.49
CA PRO A 189 -15.75 -4.80 -0.18
C PRO A 189 -14.92 -3.72 0.56
N HIS A 190 -13.67 -3.51 0.17
CA HIS A 190 -12.67 -2.73 0.90
C HIS A 190 -13.07 -1.29 1.19
N VAL A 191 -12.97 -0.88 2.45
CA VAL A 191 -13.14 0.54 2.84
C VAL A 191 -11.91 1.37 2.51
N SER A 192 -10.72 0.78 2.59
CA SER A 192 -9.45 1.39 2.16
C SER A 192 -8.96 0.85 0.80
N HIS A 193 -7.66 0.59 0.61
CA HIS A 193 -7.08 0.14 -0.68
C HIS A 193 -7.30 1.12 -1.85
N GLN A 194 -7.47 2.42 -1.55
CA GLN A 194 -7.81 3.41 -2.60
C GLN A 194 -6.60 4.21 -3.11
N SER A 195 -5.43 4.09 -2.49
CA SER A 195 -4.28 5.00 -2.75
C SER A 195 -2.92 4.30 -2.94
N GLY A 196 -2.92 2.97 -3.13
CA GLY A 196 -1.71 2.17 -3.35
C GLY A 196 -0.80 2.01 -2.11
N ARG A 197 -1.35 2.21 -0.91
CA ARG A 197 -0.62 2.23 0.38
C ARG A 197 -0.99 1.11 1.35
N ASP A 198 -2.20 0.57 1.22
CA ASP A 198 -2.70 -0.60 1.94
C ASP A 198 -2.26 -1.88 1.20
N VAL A 199 -2.09 -2.99 1.91
CA VAL A 199 -1.68 -4.30 1.40
C VAL A 199 -2.29 -5.41 2.26
N ASP A 200 -2.99 -6.36 1.64
CA ASP A 200 -3.36 -7.64 2.27
C ASP A 200 -2.29 -8.69 1.99
N ILE A 201 -1.81 -9.40 3.01
CA ILE A 201 -0.85 -10.49 2.83
C ILE A 201 -1.10 -11.65 3.81
N ALA A 202 -0.81 -12.88 3.40
CA ALA A 202 -1.01 -14.06 4.25
C ALA A 202 -0.20 -14.00 5.55
N TYR A 203 -0.70 -14.68 6.58
CA TYR A 203 0.16 -15.12 7.68
C TYR A 203 1.10 -16.24 7.20
N PHE A 204 2.25 -16.40 7.85
CA PHE A 204 3.04 -17.62 7.72
C PHE A 204 2.35 -18.77 8.49
N TYR A 205 2.14 -19.90 7.83
CA TYR A 205 1.45 -21.05 8.41
C TYR A 205 2.36 -22.27 8.61
N THR A 206 2.10 -23.03 9.67
CA THR A 206 2.58 -24.40 9.86
C THR A 206 1.60 -25.39 9.23
N GLY A 207 2.04 -26.62 8.96
CA GLY A 207 1.17 -27.70 8.48
C GLY A 207 0.62 -27.56 7.06
N GLY A 208 1.07 -26.58 6.27
CA GLY A 208 0.70 -26.41 4.87
C GLY A 208 -0.64 -25.71 4.61
N ALA A 209 -1.20 -24.99 5.60
CA ALA A 209 -2.34 -24.11 5.35
C ALA A 209 -1.97 -22.97 4.37
N GLY A 210 -2.88 -22.65 3.44
CA GLY A 210 -2.64 -21.70 2.35
C GLY A 210 -3.23 -20.31 2.58
N TRP A 211 -3.30 -19.52 1.51
CA TRP A 211 -3.97 -18.22 1.49
C TRP A 211 -5.39 -18.29 2.07
N TYR A 212 -5.77 -17.25 2.81
CA TYR A 212 -7.09 -17.06 3.42
C TYR A 212 -7.54 -18.10 4.47
N ALA A 213 -6.70 -19.07 4.86
CA ALA A 213 -6.97 -19.92 6.02
C ALA A 213 -7.11 -19.07 7.30
N ARG A 214 -7.94 -19.46 8.27
CA ARG A 214 -7.99 -18.74 9.56
C ARG A 214 -6.74 -19.05 10.39
N GLY A 215 -6.02 -18.01 10.82
CA GLY A 215 -4.93 -18.09 11.78
C GLY A 215 -5.41 -18.45 13.19
N THR A 216 -4.71 -19.40 13.81
CA THR A 216 -4.97 -19.93 15.16
C THR A 216 -3.65 -20.37 15.82
N ALA A 217 -3.69 -20.64 17.12
CA ALA A 217 -2.57 -21.22 17.86
C ALA A 217 -2.08 -22.59 17.35
N LYS A 218 -2.83 -23.27 16.47
CA LYS A 218 -2.47 -24.58 15.91
C LYS A 218 -1.72 -24.51 14.58
N ASN A 219 -1.95 -23.45 13.78
CA ASN A 219 -1.48 -23.36 12.39
C ASN A 219 -0.64 -22.11 12.09
N LEU A 220 -0.45 -21.16 13.01
CA LEU A 220 0.43 -20.01 12.79
C LEU A 220 1.90 -20.33 13.09
N ASP A 221 2.79 -19.94 12.18
CA ASP A 221 4.24 -19.90 12.44
C ASP A 221 4.55 -18.60 13.21
N LEU A 222 4.42 -18.63 14.53
CA LEU A 222 4.65 -17.45 15.38
C LEU A 222 6.08 -16.86 15.21
N PRO A 223 7.17 -17.64 15.09
CA PRO A 223 8.50 -17.11 14.76
C PRO A 223 8.55 -16.26 13.49
N ARG A 224 8.02 -16.76 12.36
CA ARG A 224 8.04 -16.02 11.08
C ARG A 224 7.09 -14.83 11.08
N ASN A 225 5.88 -14.98 11.62
CA ASN A 225 4.92 -13.88 11.72
C ASN A 225 5.42 -12.76 12.64
N TRP A 226 6.05 -13.09 13.77
CA TRP A 226 6.63 -12.07 14.64
C TRP A 226 7.82 -11.36 13.96
N ALA A 227 8.74 -12.10 13.32
CA ALA A 227 9.83 -11.48 12.59
C ALA A 227 9.34 -10.52 11.49
N PHE A 228 8.27 -10.88 10.78
CA PHE A 228 7.65 -10.02 9.78
C PHE A 228 7.03 -8.75 10.40
N VAL A 229 6.15 -8.91 11.40
CA VAL A 229 5.50 -7.78 12.09
C VAL A 229 6.53 -6.86 12.74
N ARG A 230 7.58 -7.40 13.35
CA ARG A 230 8.71 -6.66 13.90
C ARG A 230 9.43 -5.85 12.83
N ALA A 231 9.79 -6.47 11.70
CA ALA A 231 10.50 -5.81 10.61
C ALA A 231 9.65 -4.69 9.97
N LEU A 232 8.33 -4.89 9.82
CA LEU A 232 7.41 -3.81 9.44
C LEU A 232 7.53 -2.61 10.39
N ILE A 233 7.43 -2.84 11.71
CA ILE A 233 7.44 -1.79 12.73
C ILE A 233 8.79 -1.04 12.81
N THR A 234 9.92 -1.75 12.72
CA THR A 234 11.24 -1.17 12.96
C THR A 234 11.96 -0.69 11.71
N GLU A 235 11.73 -1.31 10.55
CA GLU A 235 12.52 -1.08 9.32
C GLU A 235 11.75 -0.42 8.18
N THR A 236 10.42 -0.28 8.30
CA THR A 236 9.58 0.41 7.31
C THR A 236 8.91 1.67 7.88
N ASP A 237 8.27 2.48 7.04
CA ASP A 237 7.43 3.58 7.49
C ASP A 237 5.96 3.12 7.59
N VAL A 238 5.68 2.12 8.43
CA VAL A 238 4.31 1.61 8.64
C VAL A 238 3.46 2.57 9.47
N ASP A 239 2.20 2.78 9.06
CA ASP A 239 1.21 3.68 9.67
C ASP A 239 0.14 2.90 10.45
N LEU A 240 -0.20 1.70 9.96
CA LEU A 240 -1.22 0.81 10.55
C LEU A 240 -0.95 -0.65 10.16
N ILE A 241 -1.16 -1.56 11.12
CA ILE A 241 -1.21 -3.01 10.88
C ILE A 241 -2.55 -3.51 11.46
N LEU A 242 -3.33 -4.29 10.72
CA LEU A 242 -4.56 -4.91 11.23
C LEU A 242 -4.42 -6.43 11.29
N ILE A 243 -4.70 -6.96 12.48
CA ILE A 243 -4.59 -8.37 12.88
C ILE A 243 -5.75 -8.67 13.81
N ASP A 244 -6.39 -9.83 13.70
CA ASP A 244 -7.47 -10.24 14.61
C ASP A 244 -7.00 -10.30 16.08
N HIS A 245 -7.86 -9.91 17.05
CA HIS A 245 -7.49 -9.91 18.47
C HIS A 245 -6.99 -11.27 18.99
N SER A 246 -7.50 -12.39 18.46
CA SER A 246 -7.02 -13.73 18.86
C SER A 246 -5.60 -14.03 18.36
N ILE A 247 -5.16 -13.38 17.28
CA ILE A 247 -3.81 -13.51 16.72
C ILE A 247 -2.86 -12.48 17.37
N GLN A 248 -3.33 -11.27 17.69
CA GLN A 248 -2.56 -10.28 18.44
C GLN A 248 -2.03 -10.84 19.76
N ALA A 249 -2.88 -11.54 20.53
CA ALA A 249 -2.49 -12.15 21.79
C ALA A 249 -1.34 -13.16 21.61
N LEU A 250 -1.47 -14.07 20.61
CA LEU A 250 -0.45 -15.07 20.31
C LEU A 250 0.90 -14.45 19.89
N LEU A 251 0.86 -13.34 19.14
CA LEU A 251 2.07 -12.63 18.72
C LEU A 251 2.70 -11.84 19.88
N GLU A 252 1.93 -11.19 20.74
CA GLU A 252 2.48 -10.48 21.90
C GLU A 252 3.06 -11.45 22.94
N ASP A 253 2.38 -12.56 23.24
CA ASP A 253 2.88 -13.59 24.15
C ASP A 253 4.17 -14.24 23.62
N TYR A 254 4.23 -14.53 22.31
CA TYR A 254 5.44 -15.03 21.66
C TYR A 254 6.59 -14.00 21.72
N ALA A 255 6.33 -12.75 21.35
CA ALA A 255 7.31 -11.65 21.38
C ALA A 255 7.90 -11.45 22.78
N ARG A 256 7.03 -11.42 23.79
CA ARG A 256 7.39 -11.35 25.21
C ARG A 256 8.24 -12.55 25.64
N ALA A 257 7.92 -13.75 25.17
CA ALA A 257 8.72 -14.95 25.41
C ALA A 257 10.08 -14.95 24.69
N GLN A 258 10.25 -14.17 23.60
CA GLN A 258 11.56 -13.93 22.96
C GLN A 258 12.37 -12.81 23.65
N GLY A 259 11.84 -12.19 24.71
CA GLY A 259 12.54 -11.14 25.48
C GLY A 259 12.42 -9.72 24.92
N GLU A 260 11.45 -9.45 24.04
CA GLU A 260 11.16 -8.09 23.57
C GLU A 260 10.66 -7.21 24.73
N ASP A 261 10.99 -5.91 24.70
CA ASP A 261 10.65 -5.00 25.80
C ASP A 261 9.14 -4.84 26.00
N ALA A 262 8.69 -5.04 27.24
CA ALA A 262 7.27 -5.07 27.58
C ALA A 262 6.58 -3.70 27.48
N ALA A 263 7.32 -2.59 27.63
CA ALA A 263 6.77 -1.24 27.46
C ALA A 263 6.61 -0.89 25.98
N TRP A 264 7.59 -1.25 25.14
CA TRP A 264 7.52 -1.14 23.69
C TRP A 264 6.40 -2.01 23.09
N LEU A 265 6.28 -3.28 23.53
CA LEU A 265 5.15 -4.15 23.15
C LEU A 265 3.80 -3.51 23.51
N ALA A 266 3.67 -2.93 24.72
CA ALA A 266 2.46 -2.18 25.07
C ALA A 266 2.24 -0.96 24.15
N GLY A 267 3.30 -0.22 23.80
CA GLY A 267 3.23 0.92 22.89
C GLY A 267 2.79 0.56 21.45
N VAL A 268 3.07 -0.65 20.96
CA VAL A 268 2.65 -1.08 19.61
C VAL A 268 1.29 -1.78 19.59
N PHE A 269 0.95 -2.62 20.58
CA PHE A 269 -0.32 -3.37 20.64
C PHE A 269 -1.46 -2.61 21.34
N ARG A 270 -1.18 -1.74 22.32
CA ARG A 270 -2.18 -0.96 23.09
C ARG A 270 -2.06 0.55 22.90
N GLY A 271 -0.89 1.05 22.53
CA GLY A 271 -0.61 2.48 22.46
C GLY A 271 -0.32 3.10 23.82
N VAL A 272 -0.24 4.43 23.85
CA VAL A 272 -0.02 5.25 25.04
C VAL A 272 -1.21 6.22 25.15
N PRO A 273 -2.12 6.05 26.13
CA PRO A 273 -3.33 6.87 26.26
C PRO A 273 -3.03 8.38 26.24
N GLY A 274 -3.70 9.11 25.34
CA GLY A 274 -3.49 10.55 25.19
C GLY A 274 -2.15 10.98 24.59
N LYS A 275 -1.40 10.05 23.96
CA LYS A 275 -0.16 10.36 23.22
C LYS A 275 -0.05 9.62 21.89
N LEU A 276 -0.05 8.28 21.93
CA LEU A 276 0.16 7.40 20.77
C LEU A 276 -0.99 6.40 20.67
N ARG A 277 -1.55 6.22 19.47
CA ARG A 277 -2.52 5.16 19.20
C ARG A 277 -1.80 3.81 19.08
N PRO A 278 -2.44 2.66 19.31
CA PRO A 278 -1.86 1.37 18.92
C PRO A 278 -1.50 1.37 17.43
N LEU A 279 -0.39 0.70 17.07
CA LEU A 279 0.06 0.54 15.68
C LEU A 279 -0.53 -0.74 15.07
N ILE A 280 -0.51 -1.82 15.83
CA ILE A 280 -1.28 -3.04 15.54
C ILE A 280 -2.69 -2.83 16.11
N ARG A 281 -3.73 -2.92 15.28
CA ARG A 281 -5.13 -2.74 15.70
C ARG A 281 -5.97 -3.94 15.26
N HIS A 282 -7.13 -4.10 15.90
CA HIS A 282 -8.12 -5.08 15.49
C HIS A 282 -9.12 -4.46 14.52
N ALA A 283 -9.44 -5.20 13.47
CA ALA A 283 -10.68 -5.10 12.72
C ALA A 283 -11.23 -6.54 12.50
N PRO A 284 -12.55 -6.73 12.35
CA PRO A 284 -13.14 -7.99 11.91
C PRO A 284 -12.55 -8.48 10.58
N GLY A 285 -12.70 -9.77 10.26
CA GLY A 285 -12.18 -10.37 9.00
C GLY A 285 -10.66 -10.63 8.97
N HIS A 286 -9.85 -9.83 9.67
CA HIS A 286 -8.38 -9.88 9.68
C HIS A 286 -7.76 -11.08 10.44
N ALA A 287 -8.50 -12.19 10.49
CA ALA A 287 -8.05 -13.47 11.02
C ALA A 287 -7.46 -14.39 9.93
N THR A 288 -7.56 -14.00 8.65
CA THR A 288 -7.10 -14.82 7.50
C THR A 288 -5.88 -14.24 6.77
N HIS A 289 -5.61 -12.95 6.98
CA HIS A 289 -4.55 -12.14 6.40
C HIS A 289 -4.13 -11.05 7.40
N ILE A 290 -2.98 -10.43 7.14
CA ILE A 290 -2.52 -9.18 7.76
C ILE A 290 -2.80 -8.06 6.76
N HIS A 291 -3.52 -7.02 7.17
CA HIS A 291 -3.55 -5.75 6.44
C HIS A 291 -2.40 -4.88 6.91
N VAL A 292 -1.62 -4.31 5.99
CA VAL A 292 -0.54 -3.37 6.30
C VAL A 292 -0.74 -2.08 5.52
N ARG A 293 -0.70 -0.94 6.20
CA ARG A 293 -0.63 0.39 5.58
C ARG A 293 0.72 1.03 5.79
N PHE A 294 1.34 1.47 4.70
CA PHE A 294 2.56 2.25 4.73
C PHE A 294 2.28 3.75 4.54
N PHE A 295 3.12 4.59 5.14
CA PHE A 295 2.97 6.04 5.09
C PHE A 295 3.30 6.60 3.70
N ASN A 296 4.33 6.07 3.03
CA ASN A 296 4.76 6.41 1.67
C ASN A 296 5.01 7.93 1.48
N PRO A 297 6.07 8.46 2.13
CA PRO A 297 6.34 9.88 2.16
C PRO A 297 6.64 10.48 0.78
N ILE A 298 7.29 9.75 -0.13
CA ILE A 298 7.63 10.26 -1.46
C ILE A 298 6.38 10.34 -2.33
N ALA A 299 5.57 9.29 -2.40
CA ALA A 299 4.37 9.23 -3.23
C ALA A 299 3.27 10.20 -2.76
N GLN A 300 3.14 10.44 -1.46
CA GLN A 300 2.26 11.49 -0.93
C GLN A 300 2.82 12.91 -1.18
N GLU A 301 4.13 13.14 -1.04
CA GLU A 301 4.74 14.47 -1.26
C GLU A 301 4.80 14.85 -2.75
N THR A 302 5.01 13.88 -3.66
CA THR A 302 4.84 14.07 -5.11
C THR A 302 3.38 14.41 -5.42
N ALA A 303 2.43 13.63 -4.89
CA ALA A 303 1.01 13.90 -5.08
C ALA A 303 0.62 15.29 -4.56
N ARG A 304 1.15 15.73 -3.40
CA ARG A 304 0.98 17.08 -2.86
C ARG A 304 1.45 18.15 -3.84
N ARG A 305 2.70 18.07 -4.31
CA ARG A 305 3.31 19.07 -5.23
C ARG A 305 2.60 19.12 -6.58
N CYS A 306 2.32 17.96 -7.18
CA CYS A 306 1.70 17.90 -8.51
C CYS A 306 0.21 18.24 -8.50
N HIS A 307 -0.47 18.24 -7.35
CA HIS A 307 -1.93 18.31 -7.21
C HIS A 307 -2.62 19.41 -8.05
N ALA A 308 -2.14 20.65 -8.00
CA ALA A 308 -2.76 21.75 -8.73
C ALA A 308 -2.72 21.55 -10.26
N HIS A 309 -1.57 21.06 -10.76
CA HIS A 309 -1.35 20.78 -12.18
C HIS A 309 -2.12 19.54 -12.63
N LEU A 310 -2.22 18.51 -11.78
CA LEU A 310 -3.04 17.31 -12.02
C LEU A 310 -4.54 17.66 -12.11
N LEU A 311 -5.02 18.61 -11.32
CA LEU A 311 -6.40 19.12 -11.41
C LEU A 311 -6.62 19.91 -12.71
N ALA A 312 -5.69 20.79 -13.08
CA ALA A 312 -5.76 21.54 -14.34
C ALA A 312 -5.76 20.61 -15.58
N ALA A 313 -4.93 19.56 -15.54
CA ALA A 313 -4.86 18.51 -16.56
C ALA A 313 -6.01 17.48 -16.49
N LYS A 314 -6.92 17.58 -15.51
CA LYS A 314 -8.03 16.62 -15.26
C LYS A 314 -7.57 15.17 -15.00
N LEU A 315 -6.33 14.99 -14.57
CA LEU A 315 -5.73 13.69 -14.21
C LEU A 315 -6.13 13.22 -12.81
N THR A 316 -6.67 14.12 -11.98
CA THR A 316 -7.31 13.80 -10.70
C THR A 316 -8.56 14.66 -10.47
N SER A 317 -9.36 14.29 -9.46
CA SER A 317 -10.57 15.03 -9.07
C SER A 317 -10.30 15.93 -7.87
N ALA A 318 -10.99 17.08 -7.80
CA ALA A 318 -10.86 18.00 -6.67
C ALA A 318 -11.23 17.28 -5.35
N PRO A 319 -10.39 17.37 -4.30
CA PRO A 319 -10.59 16.63 -3.06
C PRO A 319 -11.90 17.08 -2.42
N GLN A 320 -12.83 16.15 -2.26
CA GLN A 320 -14.10 16.44 -1.59
C GLN A 320 -13.81 16.76 -0.12
N SER A 321 -13.94 18.03 0.25
CA SER A 321 -13.93 18.45 1.65
C SER A 321 -15.11 17.82 2.37
N TYR A 322 -14.90 17.26 3.56
CA TYR A 322 -15.96 16.69 4.38
C TYR A 322 -16.13 17.49 5.68
N ILE A 323 -17.37 17.79 6.05
CA ILE A 323 -17.72 18.24 7.40
C ILE A 323 -18.10 16.99 8.21
N THR A 324 -17.47 16.80 9.37
CA THR A 324 -17.82 15.72 10.30
C THR A 324 -19.09 16.08 11.07
N HIS A 325 -20.14 15.26 10.96
CA HIS A 325 -21.42 15.48 11.62
C HIS A 325 -21.81 14.28 12.49
N LYS A 326 -21.85 14.47 13.81
CA LYS A 326 -22.35 13.48 14.77
C LYS A 326 -23.88 13.53 14.83
N VAL A 327 -24.53 12.44 14.46
CA VAL A 327 -25.99 12.28 14.37
C VAL A 327 -26.61 12.37 15.77
N LYS A 328 -27.51 13.33 15.96
CA LYS A 328 -28.26 13.52 17.21
C LYS A 328 -29.48 12.60 17.29
N LYS A 329 -30.06 12.50 18.48
CA LYS A 329 -31.34 11.83 18.72
C LYS A 329 -32.41 12.37 17.75
N ASN A 330 -33.07 11.45 17.06
CA ASN A 330 -34.12 11.70 16.05
C ASN A 330 -33.67 12.50 14.79
N GLU A 331 -32.37 12.72 14.53
CA GLU A 331 -31.93 13.21 13.21
C GLU A 331 -32.02 12.10 12.14
N THR A 332 -32.41 12.46 10.92
CA THR A 332 -32.49 11.56 9.74
C THR A 332 -31.60 12.07 8.61
N LEU A 333 -31.21 11.21 7.65
CA LEU A 333 -30.47 11.66 6.46
C LEU A 333 -31.19 12.76 5.69
N GLY A 334 -32.53 12.79 5.69
CA GLY A 334 -33.30 13.87 5.06
C GLY A 334 -33.18 15.22 5.79
N MET A 335 -33.08 15.21 7.12
CA MET A 335 -32.83 16.42 7.91
C MET A 335 -31.38 16.91 7.72
N ILE A 336 -30.43 15.99 7.77
CA ILE A 336 -28.99 16.26 7.58
C ILE A 336 -28.73 16.77 6.15
N SER A 337 -29.39 16.19 5.15
CA SER A 337 -29.37 16.63 3.75
C SER A 337 -29.79 18.09 3.61
N ARG A 338 -30.96 18.47 4.15
CA ARG A 338 -31.44 19.85 4.13
C ARG A 338 -30.52 20.82 4.89
N LYS A 339 -30.00 20.39 6.04
CA LYS A 339 -29.12 21.19 6.92
C LYS A 339 -27.79 21.59 6.27
N TYR A 340 -27.24 20.75 5.40
CA TYR A 340 -25.95 20.98 4.74
C TYR A 340 -26.05 21.22 3.22
N GLY A 341 -27.25 21.21 2.64
CA GLY A 341 -27.46 21.35 1.19
C GLY A 341 -27.00 20.15 0.34
N VAL A 342 -26.75 19.00 0.96
CA VAL A 342 -26.17 17.82 0.31
C VAL A 342 -27.26 16.77 0.00
N PRO A 343 -27.48 16.36 -1.26
CA PRO A 343 -28.48 15.34 -1.59
C PRO A 343 -28.27 14.02 -0.84
N VAL A 344 -29.36 13.40 -0.38
CA VAL A 344 -29.33 12.10 0.34
C VAL A 344 -28.51 11.01 -0.39
N PRO A 345 -28.55 10.85 -1.73
CA PRO A 345 -27.68 9.90 -2.43
C PRO A 345 -26.19 10.20 -2.26
N LYS A 346 -25.77 11.48 -2.28
CA LYS A 346 -24.37 11.88 -2.03
C LYS A 346 -23.96 11.66 -0.58
N LEU A 347 -24.85 11.93 0.38
CA LEU A 347 -24.62 11.57 1.79
C LEU A 347 -24.44 10.06 1.98
N ARG A 348 -25.27 9.24 1.33
CA ARG A 348 -25.18 7.78 1.42
C ARG A 348 -23.87 7.26 0.83
N ALA A 349 -23.51 7.70 -0.38
CA ALA A 349 -22.26 7.31 -1.04
C ALA A 349 -21.03 7.69 -0.21
N ALA A 350 -20.99 8.91 0.35
CA ALA A 350 -19.90 9.39 1.21
C ALA A 350 -19.73 8.64 2.55
N ASN A 351 -20.64 7.72 2.88
CA ASN A 351 -20.67 6.99 4.16
C ASN A 351 -20.94 5.48 3.98
N GLY A 352 -20.81 4.92 2.77
CA GLY A 352 -21.04 3.50 2.49
C GLY A 352 -22.49 3.01 2.67
N LEU A 353 -23.47 3.91 2.85
CA LEU A 353 -24.79 3.55 3.35
C LEU A 353 -25.67 2.88 2.29
N LYS A 354 -25.69 1.53 2.28
CA LYS A 354 -26.57 0.69 1.44
C LYS A 354 -28.07 1.05 1.55
N LYS A 355 -28.54 1.59 2.69
CA LYS A 355 -29.91 2.07 2.93
C LYS A 355 -29.90 3.44 3.63
N SER A 356 -31.05 4.10 3.76
CA SER A 356 -31.15 5.43 4.39
C SER A 356 -31.18 5.44 5.93
N LEU A 357 -30.99 4.27 6.57
CA LEU A 357 -31.00 4.11 8.02
C LEU A 357 -29.66 4.57 8.62
N ILE A 358 -29.73 5.37 9.68
CA ILE A 358 -28.57 5.83 10.47
C ILE A 358 -28.83 5.61 11.95
N ARG A 359 -27.77 5.33 12.73
CA ARG A 359 -27.86 5.10 14.19
C ARG A 359 -27.60 6.40 14.95
N GLU A 360 -28.22 6.59 16.11
CA GLU A 360 -27.90 7.73 17.00
C GLU A 360 -26.41 7.71 17.38
N LYS A 361 -25.79 8.89 17.54
CA LYS A 361 -24.37 9.08 17.90
C LYS A 361 -23.36 8.62 16.84
N SER A 362 -23.79 8.00 15.74
CA SER A 362 -22.94 7.73 14.58
C SER A 362 -22.37 9.03 14.00
N VAL A 363 -21.25 8.92 13.30
CA VAL A 363 -20.51 10.06 12.74
C VAL A 363 -20.54 9.95 11.23
N LEU A 364 -21.06 10.98 10.55
CA LEU A 364 -21.19 11.04 9.11
C LEU A 364 -20.21 12.05 8.50
N ARG A 365 -19.56 11.66 7.40
CA ARG A 365 -18.79 12.51 6.50
C ARG A 365 -19.76 13.23 5.56
N ILE A 366 -19.89 14.54 5.68
CA ILE A 366 -20.79 15.36 4.86
C ILE A 366 -19.97 16.02 3.73
N PRO A 367 -20.05 15.57 2.46
CA PRO A 367 -19.27 16.18 1.38
C PRO A 367 -19.78 17.59 1.07
N VAL A 368 -18.89 18.57 1.18
CA VAL A 368 -19.10 19.97 0.80
C VAL A 368 -18.16 20.35 -0.32
N ALA A 369 -18.62 21.18 -1.25
CA ALA A 369 -17.84 21.58 -2.42
C ALA A 369 -16.58 22.36 -2.00
N SER A 370 -15.40 21.86 -2.40
CA SER A 370 -14.11 22.50 -2.14
C SER A 370 -14.03 23.86 -2.82
N ARG A 371 -13.59 24.89 -2.10
CA ARG A 371 -13.40 26.25 -2.62
C ARG A 371 -12.15 26.34 -3.51
N GLY A 372 -12.24 25.78 -4.72
CA GLY A 372 -11.15 25.74 -5.69
C GLY A 372 -9.99 24.81 -5.29
N PRO A 373 -8.91 24.79 -6.08
CA PRO A 373 -7.64 24.20 -5.64
C PRO A 373 -7.07 25.07 -4.51
N ALA A 374 -6.93 24.49 -3.32
CA ALA A 374 -6.20 25.14 -2.23
C ALA A 374 -4.72 25.33 -2.62
N PRO A 375 -4.03 26.38 -2.13
CA PRO A 375 -2.59 26.49 -2.28
C PRO A 375 -1.91 25.25 -1.68
N VAL A 376 -0.76 24.88 -2.25
CA VAL A 376 -0.07 23.63 -1.90
C VAL A 376 0.25 23.63 -0.40
N GLY A 377 -0.37 22.71 0.35
CA GLY A 377 -0.29 22.67 1.82
C GLY A 377 1.15 22.46 2.35
N PRO A 378 1.38 22.57 3.66
CA PRO A 378 2.72 22.38 4.24
C PRO A 378 3.34 21.04 3.82
N ARG A 379 4.67 21.03 3.63
CA ARG A 379 5.43 19.81 3.27
C ARG A 379 5.12 18.68 4.24
N LEU A 380 4.91 17.49 3.70
CA LEU A 380 4.61 16.31 4.50
C LEU A 380 5.74 16.03 5.50
N ARG A 381 5.36 15.71 6.73
CA ARG A 381 6.28 15.28 7.78
C ARG A 381 6.03 13.81 8.09
N VAL A 382 7.11 13.03 8.18
CA VAL A 382 7.04 11.59 8.42
C VAL A 382 7.12 11.32 9.93
N PRO A 383 6.17 10.57 10.52
CA PRO A 383 6.27 10.14 11.91
C PRO A 383 7.60 9.42 12.20
N ALA A 384 8.06 9.51 13.45
CA ALA A 384 9.16 8.68 13.91
C ALA A 384 8.75 7.19 13.90
N ARG A 385 9.66 6.30 13.47
CA ARG A 385 9.42 4.86 13.54
C ARG A 385 9.36 4.41 14.99
N ARG A 386 8.51 3.45 15.30
CA ARG A 386 8.41 2.85 16.63
C ARG A 386 9.50 1.80 16.82
N ALA A 387 10.76 2.21 16.71
CA ALA A 387 11.91 1.36 16.91
C ALA A 387 11.86 0.67 18.28
N ALA A 388 12.20 -0.62 18.33
CA ALA A 388 12.41 -1.32 19.59
C ALA A 388 13.60 -0.67 20.33
N PRO A 389 13.58 -0.58 21.67
CA PRO A 389 14.73 -0.12 22.43
C PRO A 389 15.94 -1.04 22.16
N ALA A 390 17.14 -0.46 22.15
CA ALA A 390 18.36 -1.23 21.99
C ALA A 390 18.50 -2.26 23.13
N PRO A 391 18.97 -3.51 22.86
CA PRO A 391 19.17 -4.50 23.91
C PRO A 391 20.06 -3.97 25.02
N SER A 392 19.58 -4.04 26.27
CA SER A 392 20.37 -3.59 27.42
C SER A 392 21.62 -4.46 27.58
N ALA A 393 22.80 -3.85 27.48
CA ALA A 393 24.09 -4.54 27.56
C ALA A 393 24.33 -5.27 28.90
N ALA A 394 23.49 -5.05 29.91
CA ALA A 394 23.51 -5.73 31.19
C ALA A 394 23.28 -7.26 31.10
N ALA A 395 22.68 -7.77 30.01
CA ALA A 395 22.41 -9.20 29.83
C ALA A 395 23.66 -10.03 29.45
N SER A 396 24.75 -9.40 28.97
CA SER A 396 25.97 -10.09 28.54
C SER A 396 26.95 -10.40 29.68
N GLY A 397 26.46 -10.49 30.91
CA GLY A 397 27.22 -10.81 32.13
C GLY A 397 27.63 -12.28 32.24
N THR A 398 28.28 -12.84 31.22
CA THR A 398 28.79 -14.21 31.25
C THR A 398 29.85 -14.35 32.35
N SER A 399 29.50 -15.04 33.43
CA SER A 399 30.41 -15.29 34.56
C SER A 399 31.58 -16.17 34.12
N ALA A 400 32.71 -15.53 33.81
CA ALA A 400 33.97 -16.21 33.52
C ALA A 400 34.54 -16.81 34.81
N ALA A 401 34.16 -18.06 35.10
CA ALA A 401 34.67 -18.80 36.23
C ALA A 401 36.21 -18.89 36.16
N GLN A 402 36.90 -18.32 37.15
CA GLN A 402 38.34 -18.50 37.27
C GLN A 402 38.65 -19.99 37.52
N PRO A 403 39.62 -20.59 36.82
CA PRO A 403 40.10 -21.92 37.18
C PRO A 403 40.74 -21.88 38.57
N PRO A 404 40.62 -22.95 39.38
CA PRO A 404 41.20 -22.99 40.72
C PRO A 404 42.73 -22.93 40.66
N PRO A 405 43.39 -22.30 41.66
CA PRO A 405 44.85 -22.23 41.70
C PRO A 405 45.46 -23.64 41.81
N THR A 406 46.41 -23.94 40.92
CA THR A 406 47.26 -25.12 41.03
C THR A 406 48.12 -25.03 42.29
N ARG A 407 48.22 -26.15 43.02
CA ARG A 407 48.88 -26.25 44.33
C ARG A 407 50.33 -26.71 44.21
#